data_AF-A0A4Y6PSB8-F1
#
_entry.id   AF-A0A4Y6PSB8-F1
#
_cell.length_a   1.000
_cell.length_b   1.000
_cell.length_c   1.000
_cell.angle_alpha   90.00
_cell.angle_beta   90.00
_cell.angle_gamma   90.00
#
_symmetry.space_group_name_H-M   'P 1'
#
loop_
_entity.id
_entity.type
_entity.pdbx_description
1 polymer ?
#
loop_
_entity_poly.entity_id
_entity_poly.type
_entity_poly.pdbx_seq_one_letter_code
_entity_poly.pdbx_strand_id
1 'polypeptide(L)'
;MGQPLRQQEKDAIYEIVNRTLHQFHGLKPGEEVNKIILGLLAKYAWIYGVEIFAFCFMSNHFHIVARCRSLQLHLFMRDFQSQLARKLNKLHNRTGTFWERRYTATKILDDDALIDRLRYTVCNPCESDLVSHPKRWPGLCSWDIHHSGEPMWGEVVDRETYWREKRKKKNEDKSEAELIEMATVRYPLEMAKLPQWKDLDDEAYHAKIVEECHKHAGQLAEKRCKPCLGPKKVLAQKWSSRPANPKKAPRPLCHGGDPEQREEYRKQRWDVADSYKEAVGKWREGKTPVNRIEFPEGTIPPGHQFCYGCKGQFNMTVPPRPA
;
A
#
# COMPACT_ATOMS: atom_id res chain seq x y z
N MET A 1 11.91 13.08 18.85
CA MET A 1 11.82 11.60 18.94
C MET A 1 12.41 10.98 17.68
N GLY A 2 13.24 9.95 17.84
CA GLY A 2 13.77 9.18 16.72
C GLY A 2 12.66 8.46 15.95
N GLN A 3 12.89 8.25 14.67
CA GLN A 3 12.01 7.48 13.80
C GLN A 3 12.08 5.98 14.19
N PRO A 4 10.95 5.27 14.37
CA PRO A 4 11.00 3.83 14.70
C PRO A 4 11.77 3.03 13.65
N LEU A 5 12.54 2.05 14.13
CA LEU A 5 13.28 1.11 13.29
C LEU A 5 12.32 0.29 12.44
N ARG A 6 12.59 0.24 11.13
CA ARG A 6 11.90 -0.68 10.21
C ARG A 6 12.64 -1.99 10.18
N GLN A 7 11.90 -3.05 10.45
CA GLN A 7 12.30 -4.43 10.24
C GLN A 7 11.25 -5.07 9.34
N GLN A 8 11.70 -5.86 8.38
CA GLN A 8 10.86 -6.65 7.50
C GLN A 8 11.19 -8.11 7.76
N GLU A 9 10.20 -8.98 7.57
CA GLU A 9 10.37 -10.42 7.73
C GLU A 9 9.72 -11.06 6.51
N LYS A 10 10.33 -12.12 5.96
CA LYS A 10 9.97 -12.66 4.64
C LYS A 10 8.51 -13.10 4.59
N ASP A 11 8.07 -13.82 5.61
CA ASP A 11 6.75 -14.44 5.65
C ASP A 11 5.71 -13.63 6.44
N ALA A 12 6.12 -12.55 7.09
CA ALA A 12 5.22 -11.71 7.87
C ALA A 12 4.27 -10.91 6.97
N ILE A 13 3.02 -10.87 7.39
CA ILE A 13 1.98 -10.03 6.77
C ILE A 13 1.82 -8.77 7.62
N TYR A 14 1.74 -7.63 6.94
CA TYR A 14 1.64 -6.32 7.57
C TYR A 14 0.37 -5.61 7.13
N GLU A 15 -0.28 -4.94 8.07
CA GLU A 15 -1.17 -3.84 7.73
C GLU A 15 -0.34 -2.56 7.53
N ILE A 16 -0.46 -2.00 6.32
CA ILE A 16 0.24 -0.82 5.88
C ILE A 16 -0.73 0.35 5.80
N VAL A 17 -0.41 1.44 6.50
CA VAL A 17 -1.25 2.64 6.57
C VAL A 17 -0.42 3.89 6.37
N ASN A 18 -0.89 4.80 5.51
CA ASN A 18 -0.46 6.19 5.56
C ASN A 18 -1.63 7.16 5.32
N ARG A 19 -1.43 8.41 5.74
CA ARG A 19 -2.42 9.48 5.69
C ARG A 19 -1.85 10.75 5.06
N THR A 20 -2.71 11.50 4.41
CA THR A 20 -2.39 12.82 3.86
C THR A 20 -2.08 13.81 4.98
N LEU A 21 -1.27 14.82 4.67
CA LEU A 21 -0.93 15.91 5.57
C LEU A 21 -2.22 16.55 6.11
N HIS A 22 -2.32 16.77 7.42
CA HIS A 22 -3.54 17.34 8.04
C HIS A 22 -4.85 16.60 7.69
N GLN A 23 -4.76 15.36 7.20
CA GLN A 23 -5.89 14.54 6.79
C GLN A 23 -6.78 15.19 5.71
N PHE A 24 -6.22 16.03 4.84
CA PHE A 24 -6.97 16.58 3.71
C PHE A 24 -7.41 15.48 2.74
N HIS A 25 -8.49 15.68 2.00
CA HIS A 25 -9.07 14.70 1.09
C HIS A 25 -8.30 14.54 -0.24
N GLY A 26 -6.96 14.42 -0.17
CA GLY A 26 -6.07 14.36 -1.34
C GLY A 26 -6.24 13.12 -2.20
N LEU A 27 -6.75 12.06 -1.60
CA LEU A 27 -7.09 10.78 -2.23
C LEU A 27 -8.60 10.70 -2.53
N LYS A 28 -9.31 11.83 -2.62
CA LYS A 28 -10.75 11.85 -2.97
C LYS A 28 -10.97 10.97 -4.20
N PRO A 29 -11.92 10.01 -4.16
CA PRO A 29 -12.04 8.95 -5.17
C PRO A 29 -12.67 9.43 -6.48
N GLY A 30 -12.06 10.41 -7.13
CA GLY A 30 -12.38 10.77 -8.52
C GLY A 30 -11.75 9.78 -9.49
N GLU A 31 -12.30 9.69 -10.69
CA GLU A 31 -11.86 8.76 -11.73
C GLU A 31 -10.33 8.83 -11.99
N GLU A 32 -9.80 10.03 -12.21
CA GLU A 32 -8.37 10.25 -12.43
C GLU A 32 -7.51 9.86 -11.20
N VAL A 33 -8.01 10.12 -9.99
CA VAL A 33 -7.31 9.73 -8.76
C VAL A 33 -7.26 8.21 -8.64
N ASN A 34 -8.37 7.53 -8.89
CA ASN A 34 -8.44 6.06 -8.86
C ASN A 34 -7.52 5.43 -9.92
N LYS A 35 -7.53 5.94 -11.17
CA LYS A 35 -6.61 5.48 -12.24
C LYS A 35 -5.14 5.63 -11.84
N ILE A 36 -4.77 6.78 -11.28
CA ILE A 36 -3.40 7.03 -10.80
C ILE A 36 -3.01 6.06 -9.69
N ILE A 37 -3.89 5.86 -8.70
CA ILE A 37 -3.64 4.94 -7.58
C ILE A 37 -3.48 3.52 -8.11
N LEU A 38 -4.42 3.04 -8.93
CA LEU A 38 -4.41 1.68 -9.47
C LEU A 38 -3.16 1.40 -10.30
N GLY A 39 -2.83 2.29 -11.25
CA GLY A 39 -1.63 2.16 -12.07
C GLY A 39 -0.34 2.10 -11.25
N LEU A 40 -0.21 2.97 -10.25
CA LEU A 40 0.99 2.97 -9.40
C LEU A 40 1.04 1.78 -8.44
N LEU A 41 -0.08 1.38 -7.86
CA LEU A 41 -0.15 0.25 -6.94
C LEU A 41 0.21 -1.04 -7.68
N ALA A 42 -0.44 -1.31 -8.82
CA ALA A 42 -0.18 -2.48 -9.64
C ALA A 42 1.28 -2.53 -10.13
N LYS A 43 1.77 -1.42 -10.70
CA LYS A 43 3.16 -1.32 -11.18
C LYS A 43 4.18 -1.64 -10.09
N TYR A 44 4.07 -0.99 -8.93
CA TYR A 44 5.08 -1.15 -7.89
C TYR A 44 4.91 -2.45 -7.11
N ALA A 45 3.69 -2.98 -6.96
CA ALA A 45 3.49 -4.32 -6.42
C ALA A 45 4.19 -5.36 -7.30
N TRP A 46 4.02 -5.25 -8.62
CA TRP A 46 4.68 -6.12 -9.60
C TRP A 46 6.21 -6.01 -9.57
N ILE A 47 6.77 -4.79 -9.61
CA ILE A 47 8.23 -4.57 -9.61
C ILE A 47 8.91 -5.19 -8.38
N TYR A 48 8.28 -5.04 -7.21
CA TYR A 48 8.89 -5.42 -5.93
C TYR A 48 8.44 -6.80 -5.43
N GLY A 49 7.58 -7.50 -6.18
CA GLY A 49 7.02 -8.80 -5.79
C GLY A 49 6.22 -8.73 -4.49
N VAL A 50 5.37 -7.70 -4.35
CA VAL A 50 4.53 -7.51 -3.16
C VAL A 50 3.22 -8.26 -3.34
N GLU A 51 2.96 -9.21 -2.43
CA GLU A 51 1.71 -9.94 -2.33
C GLU A 51 0.70 -9.07 -1.57
N ILE A 52 -0.38 -8.64 -2.24
CA ILE A 52 -1.43 -7.82 -1.64
C ILE A 52 -2.64 -8.71 -1.35
N PHE A 53 -3.07 -8.78 -0.09
CA PHE A 53 -4.23 -9.56 0.34
C PHE A 53 -5.51 -8.72 0.36
N ALA A 54 -5.40 -7.43 0.66
CA ALA A 54 -6.49 -6.48 0.59
C ALA A 54 -5.99 -5.04 0.54
N PHE A 55 -6.81 -4.14 0.00
CA PHE A 55 -6.54 -2.70 0.07
C PHE A 55 -7.84 -1.88 0.07
N CYS A 56 -7.76 -0.67 0.61
CA CYS A 56 -8.79 0.34 0.45
C CYS A 56 -8.18 1.74 0.50
N PHE A 57 -8.47 2.55 -0.53
CA PHE A 57 -8.08 3.95 -0.59
C PHE A 57 -9.27 4.81 -0.17
N MET A 58 -9.14 5.41 1.01
CA MET A 58 -10.05 6.40 1.56
C MET A 58 -9.71 7.79 1.01
N SER A 59 -10.50 8.81 1.32
CA SER A 59 -10.23 10.16 0.80
C SER A 59 -8.97 10.82 1.38
N ASN A 60 -8.54 10.45 2.59
CA ASN A 60 -7.38 11.06 3.28
C ASN A 60 -6.35 10.07 3.82
N HIS A 61 -6.55 8.77 3.59
CA HIS A 61 -5.59 7.73 3.97
C HIS A 61 -5.84 6.46 3.15
N PHE A 62 -4.97 5.48 3.29
CA PHE A 62 -5.18 4.16 2.70
C PHE A 62 -4.79 3.07 3.70
N HIS A 63 -5.34 1.89 3.45
CA HIS A 63 -5.02 0.63 4.11
C HIS A 63 -4.61 -0.39 3.04
N ILE A 64 -3.50 -1.11 3.27
CA ILE A 64 -3.05 -2.22 2.43
C ILE A 64 -2.60 -3.35 3.36
N VAL A 65 -3.16 -4.55 3.20
CA VAL A 65 -2.66 -5.77 3.86
C VAL A 65 -1.76 -6.49 2.88
N ALA A 66 -0.47 -6.63 3.19
CA ALA A 66 0.51 -7.16 2.25
C ALA A 66 1.68 -7.89 2.89
N ARG A 67 2.35 -8.72 2.08
CA ARG A 67 3.61 -9.41 2.37
C ARG A 67 4.63 -9.11 1.27
N CYS A 68 5.91 -9.08 1.62
CA CYS A 68 7.00 -8.83 0.67
C CYS A 68 8.20 -9.69 1.02
N ARG A 69 8.26 -10.88 0.42
CA ARG A 69 9.31 -11.89 0.68
C ARG A 69 10.71 -11.42 0.30
N SER A 70 10.82 -10.48 -0.65
CA SER A 70 12.08 -9.88 -1.06
C SER A 70 12.68 -8.91 -0.03
N LEU A 71 11.96 -8.61 1.06
CA LEU A 71 12.35 -7.60 2.07
C LEU A 71 12.51 -6.19 1.47
N GLN A 72 11.79 -5.91 0.39
CA GLN A 72 11.81 -4.64 -0.34
C GLN A 72 10.54 -3.80 -0.15
N LEU A 73 9.72 -4.10 0.86
CA LEU A 73 8.51 -3.33 1.17
C LEU A 73 8.80 -1.84 1.35
N HIS A 74 9.94 -1.51 1.93
CA HIS A 74 10.37 -0.11 2.07
C HIS A 74 10.65 0.59 0.72
N LEU A 75 11.15 -0.12 -0.29
CA LEU A 75 11.37 0.42 -1.64
C LEU A 75 10.05 0.55 -2.40
N PHE A 76 9.18 -0.47 -2.31
CA PHE A 76 7.80 -0.41 -2.79
C PHE A 76 7.09 0.83 -2.24
N MET A 77 7.07 0.98 -0.92
CA MET A 77 6.39 2.11 -0.28
C MET A 77 7.07 3.45 -0.56
N ARG A 78 8.40 3.49 -0.77
CA ARG A 78 9.11 4.72 -1.18
C ARG A 78 8.61 5.16 -2.55
N ASP A 79 8.64 4.28 -3.54
CA ASP A 79 8.35 4.65 -4.93
C ASP A 79 6.86 4.88 -5.15
N PHE A 80 6.01 4.00 -4.63
CA PHE A 80 4.56 4.14 -4.69
C PHE A 80 4.10 5.48 -4.11
N GLN A 81 4.48 5.78 -2.86
CA GLN A 81 4.03 7.01 -2.20
C GLN A 81 4.66 8.27 -2.78
N SER A 82 5.91 8.21 -3.23
CA SER A 82 6.57 9.36 -3.84
C SER A 82 5.92 9.73 -5.16
N GLN A 83 5.66 8.74 -6.03
CA GLN A 83 4.99 9.00 -7.31
C GLN A 83 3.53 9.38 -7.13
N LEU A 84 2.82 8.76 -6.18
CA LEU A 84 1.44 9.09 -5.88
C LEU A 84 1.34 10.55 -5.41
N ALA A 85 2.19 10.96 -4.46
CA ALA A 85 2.27 12.34 -4.00
C ALA A 85 2.55 13.32 -5.15
N ARG A 86 3.53 13.02 -6.01
CA ARG A 86 3.90 13.88 -7.15
C ARG A 86 2.74 14.04 -8.14
N LYS A 87 2.09 12.94 -8.51
CA LYS A 87 0.97 12.96 -9.47
C LYS A 87 -0.25 13.67 -8.90
N LEU A 88 -0.62 13.41 -7.63
CA LEU A 88 -1.78 14.05 -7.02
C LEU A 88 -1.54 15.52 -6.66
N ASN A 89 -0.32 15.90 -6.24
CA ASN A 89 0.05 17.30 -6.13
C ASN A 89 -0.10 18.02 -7.47
N LYS A 90 0.40 17.43 -8.56
CA LYS A 90 0.23 18.00 -9.90
C LYS A 90 -1.25 18.11 -10.30
N LEU A 91 -2.04 17.04 -10.08
CA LEU A 91 -3.47 17.00 -10.40
C LEU A 91 -4.25 18.09 -9.66
N HIS A 92 -3.91 18.34 -8.40
CA HIS A 92 -4.57 19.33 -7.54
C HIS A 92 -3.93 20.73 -7.60
N ASN A 93 -2.98 20.95 -8.52
CA ASN A 93 -2.18 22.18 -8.63
C ASN A 93 -1.57 22.63 -7.27
N ARG A 94 -1.02 21.67 -6.54
CA ARG A 94 -0.42 21.83 -5.20
C ARG A 94 1.08 21.53 -5.23
N THR A 95 1.82 22.18 -4.35
CA THR A 95 3.23 21.88 -4.06
C THR A 95 3.44 21.49 -2.59
N GLY A 96 4.62 20.95 -2.28
CA GLY A 96 5.04 20.60 -0.93
C GLY A 96 4.57 19.22 -0.45
N THR A 97 4.64 19.00 0.87
CA THR A 97 4.39 17.72 1.52
C THR A 97 2.96 17.23 1.29
N PHE A 98 2.83 16.00 0.81
CA PHE A 98 1.54 15.32 0.62
C PHE A 98 1.19 14.39 1.79
N TRP A 99 2.17 13.63 2.29
CA TRP A 99 2.00 12.67 3.38
C TRP A 99 2.36 13.30 4.73
N GLU A 100 1.56 13.08 5.76
CA GLU A 100 1.82 13.63 7.10
C GLU A 100 3.11 13.07 7.71
N ARG A 101 3.44 11.82 7.38
CA ARG A 101 4.53 11.05 7.98
C ARG A 101 4.92 9.87 7.11
N ARG A 102 5.93 9.12 7.54
CA ARG A 102 6.25 7.81 6.96
C ARG A 102 5.09 6.84 7.21
N TYR A 103 4.89 5.92 6.26
CA TYR A 103 3.90 4.84 6.41
C TYR A 103 4.16 3.99 7.66
N THR A 104 3.12 3.41 8.21
CA THR A 104 3.21 2.38 9.27
C THR A 104 3.06 1.02 8.62
N ALA A 105 3.82 0.03 9.09
CA ALA A 105 3.62 -1.37 8.77
C ALA A 105 3.51 -2.09 10.12
N THR A 106 2.30 -2.53 10.45
CA THR A 106 2.00 -3.20 11.72
C THR A 106 1.88 -4.69 11.45
N LYS A 107 2.71 -5.51 12.09
CA LYS A 107 2.72 -6.97 11.91
C LYS A 107 1.40 -7.56 12.40
N ILE A 108 0.85 -8.51 11.66
CA ILE A 108 -0.30 -9.32 12.05
C ILE A 108 0.24 -10.66 12.55
N LEU A 109 -0.09 -11.05 13.79
CA LEU A 109 0.55 -12.18 14.48
C LEU A 109 -0.16 -13.51 14.31
N ASP A 110 -1.45 -13.51 14.03
CA ASP A 110 -2.27 -14.73 13.92
C ASP A 110 -3.30 -14.63 12.78
N ASP A 111 -3.87 -15.79 12.44
CA ASP A 111 -4.79 -15.96 11.30
C ASP A 111 -6.15 -15.30 11.52
N ASP A 112 -6.64 -15.26 12.76
CA ASP A 112 -7.92 -14.60 13.08
C ASP A 112 -7.78 -13.09 12.89
N ALA A 113 -6.71 -12.51 13.44
CA ALA A 113 -6.36 -11.12 13.26
C ALA A 113 -6.13 -10.78 11.77
N LEU A 114 -5.62 -11.73 10.97
CA LEU A 114 -5.45 -11.53 9.54
C LEU A 114 -6.80 -11.41 8.81
N ILE A 115 -7.77 -12.29 9.12
CA ILE A 115 -9.14 -12.20 8.59
C ILE A 115 -9.79 -10.89 9.05
N ASP A 116 -9.63 -10.54 10.33
CA ASP A 116 -10.12 -9.30 10.93
C ASP A 116 -9.58 -8.06 10.21
N ARG A 117 -8.26 -7.99 9.97
CA ARG A 117 -7.64 -6.85 9.28
C ARG A 117 -8.03 -6.82 7.81
N LEU A 118 -8.21 -7.97 7.16
CA LEU A 118 -8.68 -8.03 5.78
C LEU A 118 -10.09 -7.45 5.66
N ARG A 119 -11.06 -7.98 6.42
CA ARG A 119 -12.45 -7.49 6.35
C ARG A 119 -12.55 -6.03 6.80
N TYR A 120 -11.81 -5.62 7.83
CA TYR A 120 -11.74 -4.21 8.24
C TYR A 120 -11.19 -3.32 7.12
N THR A 121 -10.17 -3.77 6.39
CA THR A 121 -9.57 -3.00 5.28
C THR A 121 -10.59 -2.81 4.17
N VAL A 122 -11.24 -3.89 3.72
CA VAL A 122 -12.25 -3.84 2.67
C VAL A 122 -13.47 -3.01 3.08
N CYS A 123 -13.93 -3.18 4.32
CA CYS A 123 -15.08 -2.48 4.86
C CYS A 123 -14.73 -1.14 5.52
N ASN A 124 -13.51 -0.61 5.37
CA ASN A 124 -13.11 0.66 5.99
C ASN A 124 -14.03 1.86 5.66
N PRO A 125 -14.58 1.96 4.43
CA PRO A 125 -15.61 2.94 4.12
C PRO A 125 -16.88 2.81 4.96
N CYS A 126 -17.22 1.59 5.39
CA CYS A 126 -18.36 1.30 6.26
C CYS A 126 -18.06 1.61 7.72
N GLU A 127 -16.85 1.30 8.19
CA GLU A 127 -16.33 1.67 9.52
C GLU A 127 -16.34 3.19 9.75
N SER A 128 -16.19 3.96 8.66
CA SER A 128 -16.17 5.42 8.69
C SER A 128 -17.54 6.05 8.40
N ASP A 129 -18.62 5.26 8.37
CA ASP A 129 -19.98 5.69 8.01
C ASP A 129 -20.06 6.46 6.68
N LEU A 130 -19.16 6.19 5.74
CA LEU A 130 -19.18 6.84 4.43
C LEU A 130 -20.17 6.12 3.50
N VAL A 131 -20.23 4.79 3.59
CA VAL A 131 -21.17 3.96 2.83
C VAL A 131 -21.67 2.81 3.69
N SER A 132 -22.84 2.26 3.35
CA SER A 132 -23.43 1.15 4.11
C SER A 132 -22.82 -0.21 3.78
N HIS A 133 -22.09 -0.31 2.67
CA HIS A 133 -21.55 -1.55 2.13
C HIS A 133 -20.34 -1.25 1.24
N PRO A 134 -19.27 -2.08 1.23
CA PRO A 134 -18.06 -1.85 0.44
C PRO A 134 -18.34 -1.67 -1.07
N LYS A 135 -19.25 -2.45 -1.65
CA LYS A 135 -19.76 -2.29 -3.04
C LYS A 135 -20.18 -0.86 -3.43
N ARG A 136 -20.54 -0.02 -2.45
CA ARG A 136 -20.98 1.36 -2.71
C ARG A 136 -19.83 2.35 -2.67
N TRP A 137 -18.63 1.96 -2.23
CA TRP A 137 -17.49 2.85 -2.15
C TRP A 137 -17.03 3.26 -3.57
N PRO A 138 -16.95 4.56 -3.89
CA PRO A 138 -16.54 5.00 -5.22
C PRO A 138 -15.01 4.99 -5.42
N GLY A 139 -14.24 4.73 -4.37
CA GLY A 139 -12.78 4.68 -4.43
C GLY A 139 -12.24 3.29 -4.66
N LEU A 140 -10.94 3.22 -5.00
CA LEU A 140 -10.28 1.94 -5.23
C LEU A 140 -10.30 1.08 -3.96
N CYS A 141 -10.92 -0.10 -4.04
CA CYS A 141 -11.00 -1.07 -2.95
C CYS A 141 -10.91 -2.49 -3.50
N SER A 142 -10.24 -3.39 -2.77
CA SER A 142 -10.11 -4.79 -3.19
C SER A 142 -11.44 -5.54 -3.19
N TRP A 143 -12.51 -4.99 -2.59
CA TRP A 143 -13.88 -5.51 -2.74
C TRP A 143 -14.20 -5.82 -4.20
N ASP A 144 -13.85 -4.93 -5.12
CA ASP A 144 -14.22 -5.04 -6.52
C ASP A 144 -13.56 -6.27 -7.18
N ILE A 145 -12.29 -6.56 -6.86
CA ILE A 145 -11.59 -7.78 -7.31
C ILE A 145 -12.25 -9.02 -6.70
N HIS A 146 -12.56 -9.01 -5.40
CA HIS A 146 -13.21 -10.17 -4.78
C HIS A 146 -14.65 -10.38 -5.26
N HIS A 147 -15.36 -9.31 -5.62
CA HIS A 147 -16.73 -9.42 -6.12
C HIS A 147 -16.79 -9.89 -7.56
N SER A 148 -15.84 -9.47 -8.42
CA SER A 148 -15.78 -9.92 -9.81
C SER A 148 -15.08 -11.27 -9.98
N GLY A 149 -14.15 -11.62 -9.09
CA GLY A 149 -13.21 -12.73 -9.30
C GLY A 149 -12.12 -12.42 -10.33
N GLU A 150 -12.05 -11.17 -10.80
CA GLU A 150 -11.19 -10.75 -11.91
C GLU A 150 -10.14 -9.72 -11.46
N PRO A 151 -8.90 -9.79 -11.99
CA PRO A 151 -7.88 -8.81 -11.69
C PRO A 151 -8.24 -7.40 -12.17
N MET A 152 -7.73 -6.40 -11.46
CA MET A 152 -7.71 -5.03 -11.99
C MET A 152 -6.45 -4.78 -12.81
N TRP A 153 -6.57 -3.98 -13.86
CA TRP A 153 -5.43 -3.62 -14.71
C TRP A 153 -5.01 -2.18 -14.46
N GLY A 154 -3.81 -2.02 -13.91
CA GLY A 154 -3.19 -0.73 -13.71
C GLY A 154 -2.43 -0.26 -14.94
N GLU A 155 -2.85 0.86 -15.51
CA GLU A 155 -2.23 1.44 -16.71
C GLU A 155 -1.21 2.52 -16.32
N VAL A 156 0.01 2.41 -16.85
CA VAL A 156 1.07 3.40 -16.63
C VAL A 156 1.75 3.72 -17.94
N VAL A 157 1.67 4.99 -18.34
CA VAL A 157 2.45 5.51 -19.47
C VAL A 157 3.93 5.53 -19.14
N ASP A 158 4.72 4.76 -19.88
CA ASP A 158 6.16 4.86 -19.90
C ASP A 158 6.57 6.13 -20.65
N ARG A 159 7.04 7.13 -19.90
CA ARG A 159 7.44 8.42 -20.43
C ARG A 159 8.64 8.33 -21.37
N GLU A 160 9.56 7.40 -21.14
CA GLU A 160 10.71 7.23 -22.01
C GLU A 160 10.26 6.70 -23.38
N THR A 161 9.44 5.66 -23.36
CA THR A 161 8.83 5.10 -24.57
C THR A 161 7.99 6.15 -25.29
N TYR A 162 7.12 6.88 -24.59
CA TYR A 162 6.31 7.96 -25.17
C TYR A 162 7.18 8.99 -25.90
N TRP A 163 8.22 9.53 -25.25
CA TRP A 163 9.06 10.56 -25.87
C TRP A 163 9.94 10.03 -26.99
N ARG A 164 10.31 8.75 -26.94
CA ARG A 164 11.03 8.06 -28.01
C ARG A 164 10.14 7.87 -29.23
N GLU A 165 8.90 7.41 -29.04
CA GLU A 165 7.94 7.23 -30.15
C GLU A 165 7.51 8.55 -30.76
N LYS A 166 7.27 9.58 -29.95
CA LYS A 166 6.88 10.93 -30.42
C LYS A 166 7.94 11.61 -31.28
N ARG A 167 9.23 11.26 -31.12
CA ARG A 167 10.34 11.82 -31.89
C ARG A 167 10.57 11.13 -33.24
N LYS A 168 9.90 10.00 -33.52
CA LYS A 168 10.08 9.27 -34.78
C LYS A 168 9.24 9.91 -35.88
N LYS A 169 9.86 10.23 -37.01
CA LYS A 169 9.18 10.78 -38.20
C LYS A 169 7.96 9.95 -38.64
N LYS A 170 8.06 8.62 -38.60
CA LYS A 170 6.95 7.71 -38.96
C LYS A 170 5.69 7.84 -38.09
N ASN A 171 5.78 8.53 -36.95
CA ASN A 171 4.69 8.74 -36.01
C ASN A 171 4.22 10.21 -36.00
N GLU A 172 4.64 11.04 -36.96
CA GLU A 172 4.30 12.47 -36.97
C GLU A 172 2.79 12.74 -37.11
N ASP A 173 2.09 11.87 -37.83
CA ASP A 173 0.64 11.96 -38.03
C ASP A 173 -0.18 11.32 -36.90
N LYS A 174 0.47 10.65 -35.93
CA LYS A 174 -0.23 10.00 -34.82
C LYS A 174 -0.71 11.04 -33.81
N SER A 175 -1.93 10.87 -33.35
CA SER A 175 -2.49 11.67 -32.26
C SER A 175 -1.75 11.41 -30.94
N GLU A 176 -1.88 12.36 -30.01
CA GLU A 176 -1.34 12.23 -28.66
C GLU A 176 -1.91 11.00 -27.92
N ALA A 177 -3.18 10.67 -28.15
CA ALA A 177 -3.82 9.50 -27.55
C ALA A 177 -3.23 8.18 -28.06
N GLU A 178 -2.96 8.07 -29.37
CA GLU A 178 -2.30 6.90 -29.94
C GLU A 178 -0.87 6.73 -29.41
N LEU A 179 -0.12 7.82 -29.28
CA LEU A 179 1.23 7.79 -28.71
C LEU A 179 1.22 7.39 -27.23
N ILE A 180 0.21 7.84 -26.48
CA ILE A 180 0.00 7.44 -25.09
C ILE A 180 -0.29 5.94 -25.03
N GLU A 181 -1.24 5.44 -25.82
CA GLU A 181 -1.59 4.02 -25.85
C GLU A 181 -0.39 3.15 -26.22
N MET A 182 0.38 3.53 -27.23
CA MET A 182 1.63 2.84 -27.61
C MET A 182 2.68 2.78 -26.50
N ALA A 183 2.65 3.75 -25.58
CA ALA A 183 3.57 3.84 -24.45
C ALA A 183 2.96 3.35 -23.13
N THR A 184 1.70 2.91 -23.14
CA THR A 184 1.01 2.40 -21.95
C THR A 184 1.47 0.98 -21.65
N VAL A 185 1.94 0.77 -20.42
CA VAL A 185 2.23 -0.54 -19.86
C VAL A 185 1.11 -0.90 -18.89
N ARG A 186 0.56 -2.11 -19.03
CA ARG A 186 -0.52 -2.63 -18.18
C ARG A 186 0.06 -3.63 -17.19
N TYR A 187 -0.22 -3.42 -15.90
CA TYR A 187 0.19 -4.29 -14.81
C TYR A 187 -1.05 -4.92 -14.17
N PRO A 188 -1.11 -6.25 -14.03
CA PRO A 188 -2.21 -6.89 -13.31
C PRO A 188 -2.09 -6.59 -11.82
N LEU A 189 -3.23 -6.43 -11.16
CA LEU A 189 -3.37 -6.36 -9.72
C LEU A 189 -4.35 -7.46 -9.30
N GLU A 190 -3.77 -8.53 -8.77
CA GLU A 190 -4.45 -9.71 -8.23
C GLU A 190 -4.31 -9.73 -6.71
N MET A 191 -5.23 -10.43 -6.04
CA MET A 191 -5.18 -10.61 -4.59
C MET A 191 -4.48 -11.92 -4.25
N ALA A 192 -3.47 -11.85 -3.39
CA ALA A 192 -2.85 -13.03 -2.82
C ALA A 192 -3.85 -13.78 -1.92
N LYS A 193 -3.76 -15.11 -1.91
CA LYS A 193 -4.56 -15.96 -1.04
C LYS A 193 -4.04 -15.92 0.39
N LEU A 194 -4.94 -15.74 1.34
CA LEU A 194 -4.63 -15.89 2.77
C LEU A 194 -4.01 -17.27 3.04
N PRO A 195 -2.94 -17.38 3.87
CA PRO A 195 -2.29 -18.65 4.17
C PRO A 195 -3.24 -19.77 4.63
N GLN A 196 -4.21 -19.44 5.48
CA GLN A 196 -5.22 -20.35 6.01
C GLN A 196 -6.22 -20.84 4.96
N TRP A 197 -6.37 -20.13 3.84
CA TRP A 197 -7.28 -20.46 2.74
C TRP A 197 -6.55 -20.68 1.42
N LYS A 198 -5.25 -21.00 1.48
CA LYS A 198 -4.39 -21.19 0.30
C LYS A 198 -4.86 -22.30 -0.64
N ASP A 199 -5.54 -23.31 -0.09
CA ASP A 199 -5.96 -24.52 -0.80
C ASP A 199 -7.36 -24.38 -1.42
N LEU A 200 -8.07 -23.26 -1.20
CA LEU A 200 -9.29 -22.95 -1.93
C LEU A 200 -8.95 -22.60 -3.38
N ASP A 201 -9.79 -23.00 -4.32
CA ASP A 201 -9.76 -22.43 -5.66
C ASP A 201 -10.11 -20.92 -5.63
N ASP A 202 -9.88 -20.22 -6.74
CA ASP A 202 -10.04 -18.76 -6.80
C ASP A 202 -11.49 -18.34 -6.56
N GLU A 203 -12.46 -19.06 -7.14
CA GLU A 203 -13.89 -18.77 -7.00
C GLU A 203 -14.33 -18.90 -5.53
N ALA A 204 -13.99 -20.01 -4.89
CA ALA A 204 -14.28 -20.28 -3.49
C ALA A 204 -13.58 -19.29 -2.55
N TYR A 205 -12.33 -18.92 -2.85
CA TYR A 205 -11.59 -17.92 -2.06
C TYR A 205 -12.27 -16.55 -2.13
N HIS A 206 -12.58 -16.08 -3.34
CA HIS A 206 -13.25 -14.79 -3.55
C HIS A 206 -14.64 -14.77 -2.91
N ALA A 207 -15.43 -15.84 -3.06
CA ALA A 207 -16.74 -15.97 -2.43
C ALA A 207 -16.65 -15.89 -0.89
N LYS A 208 -15.65 -16.56 -0.28
CA LYS A 208 -15.45 -16.54 1.16
C LYS A 208 -15.10 -15.14 1.70
N ILE A 209 -14.26 -14.40 0.98
CA ILE A 209 -13.92 -13.02 1.34
C ILE A 209 -15.15 -12.11 1.24
N VAL A 210 -15.94 -12.27 0.17
CA VAL A 210 -17.19 -11.53 -0.05
C VAL A 210 -18.18 -11.81 1.08
N GLU A 211 -18.33 -13.07 1.49
CA GLU A 211 -19.19 -13.47 2.62
C GLU A 211 -18.76 -12.80 3.94
N GLU A 212 -17.48 -12.85 4.28
CA GLU A 212 -16.95 -12.20 5.50
C GLU A 212 -17.17 -10.68 5.49
N CYS A 213 -16.99 -10.05 4.34
CA CYS A 213 -17.24 -8.62 4.18
C CYS A 213 -18.74 -8.27 4.28
N HIS A 214 -19.63 -9.13 3.77
CA HIS A 214 -21.08 -8.98 3.94
C HIS A 214 -21.49 -9.06 5.41
N LYS A 215 -21.02 -10.08 6.13
CA LYS A 215 -21.27 -10.24 7.58
C LYS A 215 -20.81 -9.02 8.35
N HIS A 216 -19.58 -8.57 8.11
CA HIS A 216 -19.01 -7.41 8.78
C HIS A 216 -19.78 -6.12 8.49
N ALA A 217 -20.14 -5.87 7.22
CA ALA A 217 -20.97 -4.72 6.85
C ALA A 217 -22.36 -4.75 7.49
N GLY A 218 -22.96 -5.94 7.63
CA GLY A 218 -24.23 -6.15 8.35
C GLY A 218 -24.12 -5.80 9.83
N GLN A 219 -23.11 -6.33 10.53
CA GLN A 219 -22.85 -6.01 11.93
C GLN A 219 -22.60 -4.51 12.16
N LEU A 220 -21.90 -3.85 11.24
CA LEU A 220 -21.71 -2.40 11.28
C LEU A 220 -23.03 -1.65 11.08
N ALA A 221 -23.91 -2.15 10.21
CA ALA A 221 -25.22 -1.54 9.98
C ALA A 221 -26.13 -1.63 11.22
N GLU A 222 -26.11 -2.75 11.94
CA GLU A 222 -26.86 -2.94 13.19
C GLU A 222 -26.40 -1.98 14.31
N LYS A 223 -25.08 -1.76 14.42
CA LYS A 223 -24.49 -0.86 15.43
C LYS A 223 -24.61 0.62 15.07
N ARG A 224 -24.97 0.93 13.82
CA ARG A 224 -24.91 2.29 13.29
C ARG A 224 -26.01 3.16 13.87
N CYS A 225 -25.59 4.27 14.49
CA CYS A 225 -26.51 5.24 15.09
C CYS A 225 -26.82 6.45 14.18
N LYS A 226 -26.14 6.60 13.04
CA LYS A 226 -26.28 7.74 12.12
C LYS A 226 -26.28 7.27 10.67
N PRO A 227 -27.03 7.90 9.76
CA PRO A 227 -27.02 7.48 8.35
C PRO A 227 -25.65 7.69 7.71
N CYS A 228 -25.28 6.79 6.79
CA CYS A 228 -24.05 6.96 6.02
C CYS A 228 -24.08 8.21 5.15
N LEU A 229 -22.92 8.82 4.92
CA LEU A 229 -22.79 10.00 4.07
C LEU A 229 -23.26 9.73 2.62
N GLY A 230 -22.87 8.58 2.07
CA GLY A 230 -23.22 8.10 0.74
C GLY A 230 -22.23 8.54 -0.36
N PRO A 231 -22.13 7.78 -1.48
CA PRO A 231 -21.08 7.98 -2.49
C PRO A 231 -21.14 9.34 -3.16
N LYS A 232 -22.35 9.82 -3.49
CA LYS A 232 -22.56 11.15 -4.10
C LYS A 232 -22.00 12.27 -3.23
N LYS A 233 -22.22 12.22 -1.92
CA LYS A 233 -21.73 13.24 -0.99
C LYS A 233 -20.22 13.13 -0.76
N VAL A 234 -19.65 11.93 -0.73
CA VAL A 234 -18.19 11.72 -0.71
C VAL A 234 -17.54 12.39 -1.93
N LEU A 235 -18.07 12.13 -3.13
CA LEU A 235 -17.55 12.70 -4.37
C LEU A 235 -17.72 14.23 -4.44
N ALA A 236 -18.78 14.77 -3.84
CA ALA A 236 -19.04 16.21 -3.76
C ALA A 236 -18.09 16.96 -2.82
N GLN A 237 -17.37 16.28 -1.91
CA GLN A 237 -16.40 16.95 -1.05
C GLN A 237 -15.26 17.56 -1.88
N LYS A 238 -14.70 18.68 -1.39
CA LYS A 238 -13.50 19.26 -2.00
C LYS A 238 -12.28 18.45 -1.57
N TRP A 239 -11.34 18.22 -2.49
CA TRP A 239 -10.08 17.54 -2.17
C TRP A 239 -9.28 18.26 -1.09
N SER A 240 -9.41 19.60 -1.01
CA SER A 240 -8.74 20.44 -0.03
C SER A 240 -9.43 20.48 1.34
N SER A 241 -10.62 19.89 1.46
CA SER A 241 -11.31 19.75 2.75
C SER A 241 -10.63 18.70 3.63
N ARG A 242 -10.93 18.74 4.93
CA ARG A 242 -10.47 17.77 5.93
C ARG A 242 -11.59 17.50 6.94
N PRO A 243 -11.56 16.36 7.65
CA PRO A 243 -12.51 16.11 8.75
C PRO A 243 -12.40 17.18 9.83
N ALA A 244 -13.54 17.63 10.37
CA ALA A 244 -13.57 18.60 11.46
C ALA A 244 -12.97 18.02 12.76
N ASN A 245 -13.32 16.77 13.08
CA ASN A 245 -12.87 16.06 14.27
C ASN A 245 -12.13 14.78 13.86
N PRO A 246 -10.83 14.86 13.52
CA PRO A 246 -10.08 13.68 13.12
C PRO A 246 -9.90 12.71 14.29
N LYS A 247 -10.19 11.42 14.06
CA LYS A 247 -9.99 10.36 15.06
C LYS A 247 -8.51 10.28 15.43
N LYS A 248 -8.22 10.37 16.73
CA LYS A 248 -6.88 10.18 17.29
C LYS A 248 -6.90 8.88 18.09
N ALA A 249 -6.26 7.85 17.58
CA ALA A 249 -6.05 6.59 18.28
C ALA A 249 -4.55 6.25 18.28
N PRO A 250 -4.03 5.66 19.36
CA PRO A 250 -2.67 5.13 19.37
C PRO A 250 -2.56 4.02 18.31
N ARG A 251 -1.37 3.90 17.72
CA ARG A 251 -1.08 2.82 16.79
C ARG A 251 -0.66 1.60 17.60
N PRO A 252 -1.29 0.44 17.40
CA PRO A 252 -0.85 -0.76 18.08
C PRO A 252 0.53 -1.19 17.55
N LEU A 253 1.28 -1.89 18.39
CA LEU A 253 2.58 -2.47 18.02
C LEU A 253 2.43 -3.58 16.98
N CYS A 254 1.39 -4.40 17.14
CA CYS A 254 0.99 -5.53 16.30
C CYS A 254 -0.54 -5.66 16.30
N HIS A 255 -1.08 -6.43 15.36
CA HIS A 255 -2.46 -6.92 15.37
C HIS A 255 -2.48 -8.38 15.80
N GLY A 256 -3.52 -8.77 16.54
CA GLY A 256 -3.62 -10.13 17.05
C GLY A 256 -2.65 -10.43 18.18
N GLY A 257 -2.39 -11.71 18.37
CA GLY A 257 -1.60 -12.32 19.42
C GLY A 257 -2.40 -12.50 20.70
N ASP A 258 -2.25 -13.63 21.37
CA ASP A 258 -2.54 -13.73 22.80
C ASP A 258 -1.54 -12.85 23.62
N PRO A 259 -1.74 -12.68 24.94
CA PRO A 259 -0.83 -11.88 25.76
C PRO A 259 0.65 -12.31 25.67
N GLU A 260 0.91 -13.61 25.57
CA GLU A 260 2.27 -14.17 25.52
C GLU A 260 2.93 -13.87 24.18
N GLN A 261 2.24 -14.12 23.06
CA GLN A 261 2.71 -13.80 21.71
C GLN A 261 3.02 -12.31 21.53
N ARG A 262 2.19 -11.44 22.13
CA ARG A 262 2.41 -9.98 22.09
C ARG A 262 3.63 -9.57 22.92
N GLU A 263 3.84 -10.19 24.06
CA GLU A 263 5.01 -9.95 24.90
C GLU A 263 6.29 -10.45 24.23
N GLU A 264 6.25 -11.65 23.65
CA GLU A 264 7.33 -12.21 22.85
C GLU A 264 7.68 -11.29 21.67
N TYR A 265 6.68 -10.85 20.90
CA TYR A 265 6.91 -9.93 19.80
C TYR A 265 7.53 -8.60 20.27
N ARG A 266 7.12 -8.10 21.44
CA ARG A 266 7.72 -6.90 22.03
C ARG A 266 9.18 -7.11 22.38
N LYS A 267 9.52 -8.26 22.99
CA LYS A 267 10.89 -8.62 23.32
C LYS A 267 11.76 -8.75 22.07
N GLN A 268 11.30 -9.51 21.07
CA GLN A 268 11.98 -9.64 19.77
C GLN A 268 12.26 -8.27 19.12
N ARG A 269 11.31 -7.33 19.20
CA ARG A 269 11.47 -5.97 18.69
C ARG A 269 12.53 -5.16 19.43
N TRP A 270 12.69 -5.38 20.74
CA TRP A 270 13.76 -4.77 21.52
C TRP A 270 15.11 -5.37 21.19
N ASP A 271 15.21 -6.70 21.15
CA ASP A 271 16.45 -7.41 20.82
C ASP A 271 17.00 -6.95 19.45
N VAL A 272 16.14 -6.89 18.43
CA VAL A 272 16.51 -6.38 17.10
C VAL A 272 16.95 -4.91 17.14
N ALA A 273 16.28 -4.08 17.94
CA ALA A 273 16.63 -2.67 18.06
C ALA A 273 17.99 -2.49 18.75
N ASP A 274 18.32 -3.32 19.74
CA ASP A 274 19.58 -3.26 20.44
C ASP A 274 20.72 -3.79 19.56
N SER A 275 20.54 -4.93 18.88
CA SER A 275 21.51 -5.42 17.88
C SER A 275 21.73 -4.41 16.75
N TYR A 276 20.68 -3.71 16.31
CA TYR A 276 20.82 -2.65 15.31
C TYR A 276 21.62 -1.46 15.85
N LYS A 277 21.39 -1.03 17.10
CA LYS A 277 22.17 0.06 17.73
C LYS A 277 23.64 -0.31 17.85
N GLU A 278 23.96 -1.55 18.22
CA GLU A 278 25.33 -2.04 18.26
C GLU A 278 26.00 -1.98 16.87
N ALA A 279 25.31 -2.45 15.83
CA ALA A 279 25.79 -2.37 14.45
C ALA A 279 26.01 -0.92 13.99
N VAL A 280 25.08 0.00 14.31
CA VAL A 280 25.24 1.44 14.06
C VAL A 280 26.43 2.03 14.82
N GLY A 281 26.67 1.60 16.07
CA GLY A 281 27.83 2.00 16.87
C GLY A 281 29.13 1.64 16.16
N LYS A 282 29.29 0.36 15.77
CA LYS A 282 30.44 -0.12 14.99
C LYS A 282 30.64 0.67 13.69
N TRP A 283 29.55 1.02 13.01
CA TRP A 283 29.60 1.82 11.78
C TRP A 283 30.09 3.25 12.02
N ARG A 284 29.59 3.91 13.08
CA ARG A 284 29.95 5.30 13.40
C ARG A 284 31.39 5.48 13.82
N GLU A 285 32.02 4.45 14.36
CA GLU A 285 33.45 4.49 14.72
C GLU A 285 34.39 4.54 13.50
N GLY A 286 33.86 4.45 12.27
CA GLY A 286 34.64 4.63 11.03
C GLY A 286 35.63 3.52 10.71
N LYS A 287 35.74 2.51 11.57
CA LYS A 287 36.70 1.39 11.43
C LYS A 287 36.28 0.34 10.41
N THR A 288 35.02 0.33 9.99
CA THR A 288 34.48 -0.74 9.14
C THR A 288 33.46 -0.18 8.14
N PRO A 289 33.71 -0.33 6.83
CA PRO A 289 32.71 -0.03 5.79
C PRO A 289 31.37 -0.74 6.06
N VAL A 290 30.24 -0.11 5.71
CA VAL A 290 28.88 -0.65 5.96
C VAL A 290 28.70 -2.08 5.44
N ASN A 291 29.30 -2.40 4.29
CA ASN A 291 29.23 -3.74 3.68
C ASN A 291 29.99 -4.83 4.44
N ARG A 292 30.73 -4.48 5.50
CA ARG A 292 31.43 -5.39 6.40
C ARG A 292 30.80 -5.43 7.80
N ILE A 293 29.69 -4.73 8.02
CA ILE A 293 28.92 -4.74 9.26
C ILE A 293 27.63 -5.50 9.01
N GLU A 294 27.41 -6.55 9.76
CA GLU A 294 26.15 -7.28 9.74
C GLU A 294 25.09 -6.49 10.53
N PHE A 295 24.04 -6.08 9.83
CA PHE A 295 22.84 -5.53 10.44
C PHE A 295 21.79 -6.65 10.58
N PRO A 296 20.90 -6.59 11.60
CA PRO A 296 19.84 -7.58 11.74
C PRO A 296 19.00 -7.72 10.45
N GLU A 297 18.63 -8.95 10.10
CA GLU A 297 17.93 -9.24 8.84
C GLU A 297 16.65 -8.38 8.69
N GLY A 298 16.43 -7.89 7.47
CA GLY A 298 15.26 -7.09 7.13
C GLY A 298 15.26 -5.67 7.71
N THR A 299 16.27 -5.29 8.49
CA THR A 299 16.51 -3.89 8.86
C THR A 299 17.20 -3.12 7.72
N ILE A 300 17.14 -1.79 7.79
CA ILE A 300 17.71 -0.91 6.75
C ILE A 300 18.99 -0.29 7.31
N PRO A 301 20.19 -0.63 6.82
CA PRO A 301 21.44 -0.03 7.27
C PRO A 301 21.50 1.48 7.04
N PRO A 302 22.16 2.25 7.93
CA PRO A 302 22.49 3.65 7.66
C PRO A 302 23.44 3.75 6.46
N GLY A 303 23.31 4.78 5.63
CA GLY A 303 24.24 5.04 4.52
C GLY A 303 24.02 4.22 3.25
N HIS A 304 23.00 3.35 3.16
CA HIS A 304 22.65 2.66 1.90
C HIS A 304 21.90 3.54 0.86
N GLN A 305 21.78 4.85 1.10
CA GLN A 305 21.05 5.77 0.23
C GLN A 305 21.85 7.05 -0.05
N PHE A 306 22.95 6.98 -0.80
CA PHE A 306 23.42 8.08 -1.64
C PHE A 306 24.27 7.53 -2.79
N CYS A 307 23.60 7.20 -3.90
CA CYS A 307 24.14 7.23 -5.27
C CYS A 307 22.96 7.32 -6.26
N TYR A 308 22.48 8.53 -6.50
CA TYR A 308 21.68 8.82 -7.68
C TYR A 308 22.67 8.94 -8.85
N GLY A 309 22.71 7.95 -9.75
CA GLY A 309 23.61 7.95 -10.92
C GLY A 309 24.61 6.81 -11.03
N CYS A 310 24.69 5.89 -10.06
CA CYS A 310 25.39 4.62 -10.31
C CYS A 310 24.54 3.77 -11.26
N LYS A 311 25.08 3.47 -12.44
CA LYS A 311 24.64 2.39 -13.35
C LYS A 311 24.83 1.00 -12.73
N GLY A 312 24.66 0.87 -11.41
CA GLY A 312 24.45 -0.42 -10.80
C GLY A 312 23.08 -0.86 -11.29
N GLN A 313 23.05 -1.67 -12.35
CA GLN A 313 21.91 -2.51 -12.63
C GLN A 313 21.64 -3.25 -11.32
N PHE A 314 20.60 -2.83 -10.60
CA PHE A 314 19.86 -3.82 -9.84
C PHE A 314 19.51 -4.84 -10.91
N ASN A 315 20.08 -6.04 -10.81
CA ASN A 315 19.47 -7.21 -11.42
C ASN A 315 18.12 -7.33 -10.71
N MET A 316 17.17 -6.52 -11.17
CA MET A 316 15.76 -6.84 -11.10
C MET A 316 15.65 -8.02 -12.04
N THR A 317 16.01 -9.21 -11.56
CA THR A 317 15.30 -10.39 -12.00
C THR A 317 13.87 -10.08 -11.64
N VAL A 318 13.16 -9.53 -12.62
CA VAL A 318 11.70 -9.52 -12.65
C VAL A 318 11.33 -10.94 -12.22
N PRO A 319 10.67 -11.12 -11.06
CA PRO A 319 10.27 -12.45 -10.66
C PRO A 319 9.54 -13.08 -11.86
N PRO A 320 9.87 -14.34 -12.21
CA PRO A 320 9.19 -14.99 -13.31
C PRO A 320 7.68 -14.85 -13.11
N ARG A 321 6.96 -14.68 -14.22
CA ARG A 321 5.49 -14.60 -14.19
C ARG A 321 4.97 -15.69 -13.26
N PRO A 322 4.06 -15.40 -12.32
CA PRO A 322 3.28 -16.49 -11.74
C PRO A 322 2.67 -17.28 -12.90
N ALA A 323 2.86 -18.60 -12.85
CA ALA A 323 2.48 -19.52 -13.91
C ALA A 323 0.96 -19.53 -14.13
#